data_AF-A0A7X9P820-F1
#
_entry.id   AF-A0A7X9P820-F1
#
_cell.length_a   1.000
_cell.length_b   1.000
_cell.length_c   1.000
_cell.angle_alpha   90.00
_cell.angle_beta   90.00
_cell.angle_gamma   90.00
#
_symmetry.space_group_name_H-M   'P 1'
#
loop_
_entity.id
_entity.type
_entity.pdbx_description
1 polymer ?
#
loop_
_entity_poly.entity_id
_entity_poly.type
_entity_poly.pdbx_seq_one_letter_code
_entity_poly.pdbx_strand_id
1 'polypeptide(L)'
;TALRNARAHWGIENGLHWVLDVAFREDDCRVRVDNAAQNFAVMRHIVVNLLKAVQGTKVGIKNRRLRAVWDHDFMLRVLMGGAHVG
;
A
#
# COMPACT_ATOMS: atom_id res chain seq x y z
N THR A 1 27.06 -4.69 14.45
CA THR A 1 26.06 -3.59 14.36
C THR A 1 25.75 -3.19 12.93
N ALA A 2 26.74 -2.92 12.06
CA ALA A 2 26.53 -2.53 10.65
C ALA A 2 25.67 -3.52 9.81
N LEU A 3 25.93 -4.84 9.90
CA LEU A 3 25.16 -5.88 9.20
C LEU A 3 23.68 -5.95 9.57
N ARG A 4 23.32 -5.57 10.81
CA ARG A 4 21.93 -5.57 11.28
C ARG A 4 21.17 -4.38 10.70
N ASN A 5 21.82 -3.22 10.66
CA ASN A 5 21.27 -2.00 10.05
C ASN A 5 21.07 -2.17 8.55
N ALA A 6 22.03 -2.76 7.84
CA ALA A 6 21.90 -3.06 6.41
C ALA A 6 20.70 -3.98 6.12
N ARG A 7 20.52 -5.08 6.87
CA ARG A 7 19.37 -5.98 6.69
C ARG A 7 18.03 -5.32 7.00
N ALA A 8 17.97 -4.49 8.05
CA ALA A 8 16.75 -3.76 8.38
C ALA A 8 16.38 -2.75 7.28
N HIS A 9 17.37 -2.03 6.75
CA HIS A 9 17.18 -1.10 5.64
C HIS A 9 16.68 -1.82 4.38
N TRP A 10 17.32 -2.92 3.98
CA TRP A 10 16.84 -3.75 2.85
C TRP A 10 15.44 -4.33 3.08
N GLY A 11 15.06 -4.62 4.32
CA GLY A 11 13.71 -5.07 4.65
C GLY A 11 12.63 -4.01 4.37
N ILE A 12 12.96 -2.73 4.58
CA ILE A 12 12.06 -1.61 4.27
C ILE A 12 11.92 -1.47 2.75
N GLU A 13 13.03 -1.50 2.03
CA GLU A 13 13.07 -1.37 0.58
C GLU A 13 12.27 -2.49 -0.12
N ASN A 14 12.51 -3.74 0.29
CA ASN A 14 11.86 -4.91 -0.31
C ASN A 14 10.37 -5.02 0.05
N GLY A 15 9.93 -4.48 1.20
CA GLY A 15 8.58 -4.68 1.71
C GLY A 15 7.61 -3.52 1.47
N LEU A 16 8.12 -2.30 1.39
CA LEU A 16 7.32 -1.08 1.26
C LEU A 16 7.62 -0.36 -0.04
N HIS A 17 8.89 -0.05 -0.33
CA HIS A 17 9.25 0.74 -1.53
C HIS A 17 8.83 0.03 -2.81
N TRP A 18 9.17 -1.26 -2.97
CA TRP A 18 8.72 -2.05 -4.12
C TRP A 18 7.19 -2.05 -4.31
N VAL A 19 6.42 -2.06 -3.22
CA VAL A 19 4.96 -1.98 -3.28
C VAL A 19 4.50 -0.62 -3.78
N LEU A 20 5.13 0.46 -3.34
CA LEU A 20 4.82 1.82 -3.79
C LEU A 20 5.14 2.00 -5.27
N ASP A 21 6.30 1.55 -5.73
CA ASP A 21 6.72 1.69 -7.12
C ASP A 21 5.83 0.85 -8.04
N VAL A 22 5.66 -0.44 -7.72
CA VAL A 22 4.99 -1.38 -8.64
C VAL A 22 3.48 -1.37 -8.51
N ALA A 23 2.93 -1.30 -7.29
CA ALA A 23 1.48 -1.36 -7.08
C ALA A 23 0.81 0.02 -7.15
N PHE A 24 1.53 1.10 -6.81
CA PHE A 24 1.02 2.48 -6.81
C PHE A 24 1.64 3.38 -7.88
N ARG A 25 2.65 2.91 -8.63
CA ARG A 25 3.31 3.68 -9.70
C ARG A 25 3.85 5.00 -9.19
N GLU A 26 4.47 4.96 -8.01
CA GLU A 26 5.03 6.14 -7.37
C GLU A 26 6.07 6.84 -8.25
N ASP A 27 7.02 6.11 -8.83
CA ASP A 27 8.05 6.66 -9.73
C ASP A 27 7.46 7.35 -10.97
N ASP A 28 6.35 6.83 -11.50
CA ASP A 28 5.67 7.41 -12.66
C ASP A 28 4.86 8.68 -12.30
N CYS A 29 4.63 8.94 -11.01
CA CYS A 29 3.75 10.00 -10.56
C CYS A 29 4.41 11.37 -10.76
N ARG A 30 3.84 12.19 -11.66
CA ARG A 30 4.38 13.52 -12.00
C ARG A 30 3.82 14.68 -11.19
N VAL A 31 3.02 14.41 -10.17
CA VAL A 31 2.37 15.42 -9.33
C VAL A 31 3.43 16.19 -8.52
N ARG A 32 3.53 17.50 -8.76
CA ARG A 32 4.56 18.39 -8.17
C ARG A 32 4.02 19.73 -7.64
N VAL A 33 2.71 19.92 -7.62
CA VAL A 33 2.09 21.17 -7.17
C VAL A 33 1.98 21.18 -5.66
N ASP A 34 2.40 22.27 -5.03
CA ASP A 34 2.33 22.50 -3.58
C ASP A 34 2.79 21.27 -2.76
N ASN A 35 1.99 20.86 -1.78
CA ASN A 35 2.24 19.72 -0.90
C ASN A 35 1.76 18.38 -1.50
N ALA A 36 1.40 18.34 -2.78
CA ALA A 36 0.74 17.17 -3.35
C ALA A 36 1.64 15.92 -3.34
N ALA A 37 2.96 16.06 -3.54
CA ALA A 37 3.88 14.92 -3.43
C ALA A 37 3.85 14.28 -2.03
N GLN A 38 3.92 15.09 -0.97
CA GLN A 38 3.85 14.62 0.41
C GLN A 38 2.47 14.05 0.76
N ASN A 39 1.39 14.71 0.33
CA ASN A 39 0.02 14.23 0.54
C ASN A 39 -0.19 12.86 -0.12
N PHE A 40 0.28 12.67 -1.36
CA PHE A 40 0.20 11.39 -2.04
C PHE A 40 1.02 10.30 -1.34
N ALA A 41 2.22 10.61 -0.85
CA ALA A 41 3.02 9.66 -0.08
C ALA A 41 2.24 9.17 1.16
N VAL A 42 1.71 10.08 1.97
CA VAL A 42 0.89 9.74 3.16
C VAL A 42 -0.31 8.88 2.77
N MET A 43 -1.04 9.27 1.72
CA MET A 43 -2.22 8.52 1.25
C MET A 43 -1.84 7.10 0.79
N ARG A 44 -0.74 6.93 0.05
CA ARG A 44 -0.26 5.60 -0.37
C ARG A 44 0.08 4.73 0.83
N HIS A 45 0.77 5.28 1.84
CA HIS A 45 1.08 4.54 3.06
C HIS A 45 -0.18 4.08 3.81
N ILE A 46 -1.19 4.95 3.94
CA ILE A 46 -2.48 4.59 4.55
C ILE A 46 -3.12 3.43 3.78
N VAL A 47 -3.22 3.54 2.45
CA VAL A 47 -3.83 2.49 1.62
C VAL A 47 -3.05 1.18 1.69
N VAL A 48 -1.71 1.21 1.65
CA VAL A 48 -0.88 -0.01 1.80
C VAL A 48 -1.16 -0.70 3.13
N ASN A 49 -1.25 0.05 4.23
CA ASN A 49 -1.53 -0.50 5.55
C ASN A 49 -2.92 -1.14 5.62
N LEU A 50 -3.95 -0.47 5.09
CA LEU A 50 -5.31 -1.01 5.02
C LEU A 50 -5.37 -2.31 4.19
N LEU A 51 -4.74 -2.31 3.00
CA LEU A 51 -4.73 -3.48 2.13
C LEU A 51 -3.96 -4.68 2.73
N LYS A 52 -2.93 -4.42 3.54
CA LYS A 52 -2.18 -5.45 4.30
C LYS A 52 -2.98 -5.99 5.49
N ALA A 53 -3.83 -5.17 6.11
CA ALA A 53 -4.66 -5.59 7.24
C ALA A 53 -5.75 -6.60 6.84
N VAL A 54 -6.28 -6.53 5.61
CA VAL A 54 -7.32 -7.45 5.12
C VAL A 54 -6.79 -8.88 5.00
N GLN A 55 -7.36 -9.81 5.76
CA GLN A 55 -6.98 -11.23 5.75
C GLN A 55 -7.78 -12.07 4.75
N GLY A 56 -7.28 -13.27 4.45
CA GLY A 56 -8.02 -14.27 3.65
C GLY A 56 -7.98 -14.06 2.14
N THR A 57 -7.07 -13.20 1.63
CA THR A 57 -6.87 -13.05 0.19
C THR A 57 -5.47 -13.54 -0.20
N LYS A 58 -5.37 -14.33 -1.27
CA LYS A 58 -4.11 -14.90 -1.77
C LYS A 58 -3.43 -14.03 -2.83
N VAL A 59 -3.98 -12.85 -3.12
CA VAL A 59 -3.51 -11.97 -4.19
C VAL A 59 -2.64 -10.84 -3.65
N GLY A 60 -1.67 -10.38 -4.46
CA GLY A 60 -0.76 -9.29 -4.12
C GLY A 60 -1.44 -7.92 -4.02
N ILE A 61 -0.74 -6.93 -3.43
CA ILE A 61 -1.29 -5.60 -3.11
C ILE A 61 -1.89 -4.88 -4.33
N LYS A 62 -1.25 -4.95 -5.50
CA LYS A 62 -1.78 -4.38 -6.75
C LYS A 62 -3.17 -4.92 -7.07
N ASN A 63 -3.36 -6.24 -7.00
CA ASN A 63 -4.64 -6.88 -7.30
C ASN A 63 -5.67 -6.63 -6.20
N ARG A 64 -5.27 -6.54 -4.93
CA ARG A 64 -6.18 -6.11 -3.85
C ARG A 64 -6.69 -4.68 -4.09
N ARG A 65 -5.79 -3.77 -4.46
CA ARG A 65 -6.14 -2.38 -4.80
C ARG A 65 -7.13 -2.34 -5.96
N LEU A 66 -6.88 -3.09 -7.03
CA LEU A 66 -7.80 -3.18 -8.16
C LEU A 66 -9.14 -3.81 -7.78
N ARG A 67 -9.13 -4.88 -6.97
CA ARG A 67 -10.37 -5.48 -6.46
C ARG A 67 -11.22 -4.48 -5.69
N ALA A 68 -10.62 -3.65 -4.83
CA ALA A 68 -11.33 -2.61 -4.11
C ALA A 68 -11.97 -1.54 -5.02
N VAL A 69 -11.56 -1.43 -6.28
CA VAL A 69 -12.23 -0.57 -7.28
C VAL A 69 -13.47 -1.25 -7.87
N TRP A 70 -13.46 -2.58 -8.00
CA TRP A 70 -14.50 -3.34 -8.70
C TRP A 70 -15.53 -4.01 -7.79
N ASP A 71 -15.17 -4.25 -6.52
CA ASP A 71 -15.95 -5.00 -5.54
C ASP A 71 -16.20 -4.11 -4.32
N HIS A 72 -17.44 -3.59 -4.23
CA HIS A 72 -17.83 -2.63 -3.21
C HIS A 72 -17.76 -3.21 -1.79
N ASP A 73 -18.11 -4.48 -1.60
CA ASP A 73 -18.03 -5.14 -0.29
C ASP A 73 -16.58 -5.30 0.14
N PHE A 74 -15.70 -5.65 -0.81
CA PHE A 74 -14.27 -5.69 -0.55
C PHE A 74 -13.71 -4.30 -0.24
N MET A 75 -14.16 -3.25 -0.95
CA MET A 75 -13.78 -1.86 -0.66
C MET A 75 -14.18 -1.47 0.77
N LEU A 76 -15.42 -1.70 1.16
CA LEU A 76 -15.91 -1.43 2.51
C LEU A 76 -15.10 -2.21 3.55
N ARG A 77 -14.82 -3.48 3.30
CA ARG A 77 -13.96 -4.28 4.17
C ARG A 77 -12.56 -3.70 4.33
N VAL A 78 -11.95 -3.18 3.26
CA VAL A 78 -10.64 -2.49 3.34
C VAL A 78 -10.74 -1.22 4.17
N LEU A 79 -11.77 -0.40 3.96
CA LEU A 79 -11.97 0.87 4.68
C LEU A 79 -12.28 0.66 6.17
N MET A 80 -12.99 -0.42 6.51
CA MET A 80 -13.31 -0.80 7.89
C MET A 80 -12.20 -1.61 8.58
N GLY A 81 -10.97 -1.60 8.03
CA GLY A 81 -9.81 -2.23 8.67
C GLY A 81 -9.81 -3.76 8.63
N GLY A 82 -10.51 -4.38 7.69
CA GLY A 82 -10.55 -5.83 7.49
C GLY A 82 -11.67 -6.56 8.24
N ALA A 83 -12.51 -5.83 8.98
CA ALA A 83 -13.72 -6.36 9.59
C ALA A 83 -14.65 -6.98 8.52
N HIS A 84 -15.21 -8.15 8.82
CA HIS A 84 -16.23 -8.74 7.96
C HIS A 84 -17.48 -7.85 8.05
N VAL A 85 -17.85 -7.20 6.95
CA VAL A 85 -19.17 -6.61 6.82
C VAL A 85 -20.10 -7.81 6.60
N GLY A 86 -20.94 -8.09 7.59
CA GLY A 86 -21.96 -9.13 7.53
C GLY A 86 -23.17 -8.66 6.74
#